data_AF-A0A3D4HHN7-F1
#
_entry.id   AF-A0A3D4HHN7-F1
#
_cell.length_a   1.000
_cell.length_b   1.000
_cell.length_c   1.000
_cell.angle_alpha   90.00
_cell.angle_beta   90.00
_cell.angle_gamma   90.00
#
_symmetry.space_group_name_H-M   'P 1'
#
loop_
_entity.id
_entity.type
_entity.pdbx_description
1 polymer ?
#
loop_
_entity_poly.entity_id
_entity_poly.type
_entity_poly.pdbx_seq_one_letter_code
_entity_poly.pdbx_strand_id
1 'polypeptide(L)'
;MQSKLVWGIFFVLLANSGLSLAMMHDSRALEADPFSATAPIAPRLAGLGEYSFPVTTSNAESQYFFNQGLRLTYAFNHSEALRAFKEAVRLDPGNAMAYWGWALVLGPNINLPMQSYVREQAFEAIQKASALTRLVSKREAAYIDALTRRYSNNASATRAKLDKNYAEAMAGLVRSYPEDLDALTLYGAALMNLSPWDYWYGDMSPKPNTEKILAAFESVLERAPRHPGAIHYY
;
A
#
# COMPACT_ATOMS: atom_id res chain seq x y z
N MET A 1 70.13 -22.49 -32.87
CA MET A 1 68.76 -22.00 -33.16
C MET A 1 68.08 -21.73 -31.84
N GLN A 2 67.79 -20.46 -31.53
CA GLN A 2 67.16 -20.02 -30.28
C GLN A 2 65.64 -20.28 -30.32
N SER A 3 65.10 -20.98 -29.33
CA SER A 3 63.66 -21.05 -29.09
C SER A 3 63.25 -19.95 -28.11
N LYS A 4 62.33 -19.07 -28.52
CA LYS A 4 61.71 -18.06 -27.67
C LYS A 4 60.47 -18.65 -27.00
N LEU A 5 60.45 -18.65 -25.68
CA LEU A 5 59.30 -19.02 -24.85
C LEU A 5 58.32 -17.85 -24.83
N VAL A 6 57.09 -18.03 -25.33
CA VAL A 6 56.02 -17.02 -25.23
C VAL A 6 55.14 -17.37 -24.03
N TRP A 7 55.16 -16.53 -23.01
CA TRP A 7 54.23 -16.58 -21.89
C TRP A 7 52.92 -15.89 -22.28
N GLY A 8 51.85 -16.66 -22.43
CA GLY A 8 50.49 -16.13 -22.61
C GLY A 8 49.88 -15.75 -21.25
N ILE A 9 49.56 -14.46 -21.08
CA ILE A 9 48.80 -13.97 -19.92
C ILE A 9 47.32 -14.22 -20.20
N PHE A 10 46.69 -15.09 -19.41
CA PHE A 10 45.24 -15.26 -19.39
C PHE A 10 44.59 -14.17 -18.53
N PHE A 11 43.90 -13.23 -19.17
CA PHE A 11 42.96 -12.35 -18.49
C PHE A 11 41.64 -13.11 -18.29
N VAL A 12 41.35 -13.49 -17.05
CA VAL A 12 40.01 -13.94 -16.67
C VAL A 12 39.15 -12.70 -16.44
N LEU A 13 38.27 -12.40 -17.41
CA LEU A 13 37.17 -11.45 -17.22
C LEU A 13 36.15 -12.09 -16.28
N LEU A 14 36.19 -11.72 -14.99
CA LEU A 14 35.10 -11.98 -14.06
C LEU A 14 33.94 -11.06 -14.44
N ALA A 15 33.03 -11.58 -15.26
CA ALA A 15 31.72 -10.97 -15.45
C ALA A 15 30.96 -11.06 -14.13
N ASN A 16 30.87 -9.94 -13.41
CA ASN A 16 30.10 -9.81 -12.19
C ASN A 16 28.62 -9.69 -12.60
N SER A 17 28.01 -10.79 -13.04
CA SER A 17 26.58 -10.88 -13.26
C SER A 17 25.90 -10.96 -11.90
N GLY A 18 25.79 -9.80 -11.23
CA GLY A 18 24.88 -9.66 -10.10
C GLY A 18 23.50 -10.07 -10.57
N LEU A 19 23.02 -11.21 -10.07
CA LEU A 19 21.63 -11.62 -10.21
C LEU A 19 20.78 -10.55 -9.52
N SER A 20 20.36 -9.55 -10.29
CA SER A 20 19.26 -8.69 -9.89
C SER A 20 18.03 -9.58 -9.82
N LEU A 21 17.65 -9.97 -8.60
CA LEU A 21 16.31 -10.48 -8.36
C LEU A 21 15.35 -9.38 -8.80
N ALA A 22 14.53 -9.65 -9.82
CA ALA A 22 13.48 -8.73 -10.25
C ALA A 22 12.58 -8.44 -9.04
N MET A 23 12.68 -7.22 -8.49
CA MET A 23 11.85 -6.80 -7.38
C MET A 23 10.45 -6.48 -7.91
N MET A 24 9.42 -6.95 -7.20
CA MET A 24 8.01 -6.69 -7.55
C MET A 24 7.65 -5.20 -7.45
N HIS A 25 8.32 -4.45 -6.58
CA HIS A 25 8.17 -2.99 -6.49
C HIS A 25 9.30 -2.31 -7.27
N ASP A 26 8.98 -1.18 -7.90
CA ASP A 26 10.00 -0.34 -8.56
C ASP A 26 11.04 0.12 -7.52
N SER A 27 12.33 -0.11 -7.79
CA SER A 27 13.40 0.26 -6.87
C SER A 27 13.42 1.76 -6.58
N ARG A 28 13.09 2.60 -7.57
CA ARG A 28 13.00 4.07 -7.39
C ARG A 28 11.95 4.45 -6.37
N ALA A 29 10.85 3.69 -6.27
CA ALA A 29 9.80 3.91 -5.29
C ALA A 29 10.25 3.49 -3.88
N LEU A 30 10.99 2.38 -3.76
CA LEU A 30 11.50 1.88 -2.49
C LEU A 30 12.62 2.75 -1.92
N GLU A 31 13.57 3.14 -2.77
CA GLU A 31 14.80 3.87 -2.41
C GLU A 31 14.57 5.36 -2.19
N ALA A 32 13.51 5.95 -2.77
CA ALA A 32 13.19 7.36 -2.53
C ALA A 32 12.95 7.63 -1.04
N ASP A 33 13.69 8.57 -0.48
CA ASP A 33 13.57 9.01 0.91
C ASP A 33 12.97 10.43 0.97
N PRO A 34 11.73 10.59 1.49
CA PRO A 34 11.09 11.90 1.56
C PRO A 34 11.76 12.87 2.54
N PHE A 35 12.67 12.43 3.40
CA PHE A 35 13.36 13.32 4.35
C PHE A 35 14.66 13.91 3.80
N SER A 36 15.23 13.33 2.74
CA SER A 36 16.48 13.78 2.12
C SER A 36 16.32 14.19 0.65
N ALA A 37 15.19 13.87 0.01
CA ALA A 37 14.92 14.22 -1.37
C ALA A 37 14.91 15.74 -1.61
N THR A 38 15.76 16.20 -2.53
CA THR A 38 15.87 17.62 -2.96
C THR A 38 15.01 17.93 -4.19
N ALA A 39 14.38 16.92 -4.80
CA ALA A 39 13.51 17.03 -5.97
C ALA A 39 12.22 16.22 -5.76
N PRO A 40 11.16 16.48 -6.54
CA PRO A 40 9.92 15.71 -6.45
C PRO A 40 10.12 14.20 -6.64
N ILE A 41 9.55 13.40 -5.74
CA ILE A 41 9.61 11.93 -5.79
C ILE A 41 8.63 11.38 -6.82
N ALA A 42 7.47 12.02 -6.96
CA ALA A 42 6.42 11.65 -7.90
C ALA A 42 6.06 12.81 -8.83
N PRO A 43 5.80 12.56 -10.12
CA PRO A 43 5.19 13.56 -10.99
C PRO A 43 3.71 13.73 -10.65
N ARG A 44 3.16 14.91 -10.96
CA ARG A 44 1.70 15.10 -11.03
C ARG A 44 1.16 14.35 -12.24
N LEU A 45 0.24 13.42 -12.02
CA LEU A 45 -0.37 12.62 -13.07
C LEU A 45 -1.79 13.11 -13.39
N ALA A 46 -2.09 13.28 -14.66
CA ALA A 46 -3.44 13.56 -15.15
C ALA A 46 -4.19 12.25 -15.49
N GLY A 47 -5.51 12.33 -15.65
CA GLY A 47 -6.32 11.19 -16.12
C GLY A 47 -6.66 10.14 -15.07
N LEU A 48 -6.43 10.40 -13.78
CA LEU A 48 -6.74 9.48 -12.68
C LEU A 48 -8.16 9.67 -12.10
N GLY A 49 -8.99 10.47 -12.75
CA GLY A 49 -10.28 10.93 -12.22
C GLY A 49 -10.14 11.95 -11.09
N GLU A 50 -11.26 12.28 -10.44
CA GLU A 50 -11.35 13.39 -9.46
C GLU A 50 -11.63 12.93 -8.03
N TYR A 51 -11.56 11.63 -7.73
CA TYR A 51 -11.89 11.10 -6.41
C TYR A 51 -11.02 11.69 -5.30
N SER A 52 -11.61 12.19 -4.22
CA SER A 52 -10.88 12.87 -3.15
C SER A 52 -11.13 12.21 -1.80
N PHE A 53 -10.07 12.03 -1.03
CA PHE A 53 -10.13 11.66 0.38
C PHE A 53 -9.48 12.80 1.17
N PRO A 54 -10.28 13.68 1.79
CA PRO A 54 -9.75 14.77 2.60
C PRO A 54 -8.96 14.24 3.79
N VAL A 55 -7.77 14.81 4.00
CA VAL A 55 -6.89 14.50 5.14
C VAL A 55 -6.50 15.79 5.87
N THR A 56 -6.09 15.65 7.12
CA THR A 56 -5.58 16.75 7.93
C THR A 56 -4.22 17.18 7.41
N THR A 57 -4.22 18.15 6.51
CA THR A 57 -3.05 18.87 6.02
C THR A 57 -3.47 20.27 5.57
N SER A 58 -2.62 21.27 5.78
CA SER A 58 -2.79 22.61 5.20
C SER A 58 -2.05 22.77 3.87
N ASN A 59 -1.26 21.78 3.47
CA ASN A 59 -0.51 21.80 2.21
C ASN A 59 -1.34 21.18 1.08
N ALA A 60 -1.84 22.03 0.18
CA ALA A 60 -2.66 21.61 -0.96
C ALA A 60 -1.93 20.64 -1.91
N GLU A 61 -0.61 20.77 -2.07
CA GLU A 61 0.18 19.84 -2.88
C GLU A 61 0.27 18.47 -2.19
N SER A 62 0.46 18.44 -0.86
CA SER A 62 0.45 17.19 -0.09
C SER A 62 -0.90 16.48 -0.19
N GLN A 63 -2.02 17.20 -0.05
CA GLN A 63 -3.36 16.67 -0.25
C GLN A 63 -3.57 16.12 -1.68
N TYR A 64 -3.03 16.81 -2.70
CA TYR A 64 -3.08 16.34 -4.08
C TYR A 64 -2.35 14.99 -4.23
N PHE A 65 -1.11 14.90 -3.75
CA PHE A 65 -0.33 13.67 -3.88
C PHE A 65 -0.89 12.52 -3.03
N PHE A 66 -1.50 12.81 -1.89
CA PHE A 66 -2.26 11.81 -1.15
C PHE A 66 -3.44 11.26 -1.97
N ASN A 67 -4.24 12.13 -2.59
CA ASN A 67 -5.35 11.71 -3.45
C ASN A 67 -4.86 10.92 -4.68
N GLN A 68 -3.76 11.36 -5.30
CA GLN A 68 -3.11 10.62 -6.40
C GLN A 68 -2.69 9.22 -5.94
N GLY A 69 -2.03 9.12 -4.78
CA GLY A 69 -1.64 7.85 -4.19
C GLY A 69 -2.81 6.92 -3.94
N LEU A 70 -3.92 7.43 -3.41
CA LEU A 70 -5.12 6.63 -3.15
C LEU A 70 -5.78 6.13 -4.46
N ARG A 71 -5.89 6.99 -5.48
CA ARG A 71 -6.43 6.60 -6.80
C ARG A 71 -5.57 5.50 -7.43
N LEU A 72 -4.24 5.63 -7.35
CA LEU A 72 -3.30 4.61 -7.85
C LEU A 72 -3.34 3.32 -7.03
N THR A 73 -3.60 3.42 -5.72
CA THR A 73 -3.83 2.24 -4.85
C THR A 73 -5.04 1.45 -5.34
N TYR A 74 -6.16 2.12 -5.61
CA TYR A 74 -7.35 1.45 -6.15
C TYR A 74 -7.13 0.89 -7.56
N ALA A 75 -6.28 1.52 -8.38
CA ALA A 75 -5.90 1.03 -9.70
C ALA A 75 -4.77 -0.03 -9.69
N PHE A 76 -4.40 -0.57 -8.51
CA PHE A 76 -3.29 -1.51 -8.29
C PHE A 76 -1.90 -1.06 -8.80
N ASN A 77 -1.69 0.22 -9.07
CA ASN A 77 -0.36 0.76 -9.36
C ASN A 77 0.36 1.16 -8.06
N HIS A 78 0.74 0.16 -7.28
CA HIS A 78 1.28 0.37 -5.92
C HIS A 78 2.65 1.06 -5.91
N SER A 79 3.49 0.85 -6.93
CA SER A 79 4.81 1.52 -7.01
C SER A 79 4.66 3.03 -7.21
N GLU A 80 3.76 3.47 -8.10
CA GLU A 80 3.50 4.91 -8.27
C GLU A 80 2.66 5.49 -7.11
N ALA A 81 1.78 4.70 -6.51
CA ALA A 81 1.08 5.09 -5.29
C ALA A 81 2.07 5.35 -4.14
N LEU A 82 3.06 4.46 -3.95
CA LEU A 82 4.12 4.62 -2.97
C LEU A 82 4.91 5.91 -3.17
N ARG A 83 5.29 6.21 -4.42
CA ARG A 83 5.97 7.47 -4.76
C ARG A 83 5.11 8.68 -4.42
N ALA A 84 3.81 8.64 -4.75
CA ALA A 84 2.89 9.73 -4.46
C ALA A 84 2.72 9.96 -2.96
N PHE A 85 2.57 8.90 -2.15
CA PHE A 85 2.51 9.04 -0.69
C PHE A 85 3.82 9.58 -0.10
N LYS A 86 4.98 9.12 -0.58
CA LYS A 86 6.28 9.68 -0.18
C LYS A 86 6.42 11.14 -0.58
N GLU A 87 5.95 11.54 -1.76
CA GLU A 87 5.95 12.95 -2.17
C GLU A 87 5.04 13.80 -1.27
N ALA A 88 3.86 13.29 -0.89
CA ALA A 88 2.98 13.95 0.06
C ALA A 88 3.67 14.16 1.43
N VAL A 89 4.45 13.17 1.90
CA VAL A 89 5.29 13.28 3.11
C VAL A 89 6.42 14.30 2.94
N ARG A 90 7.11 14.32 1.80
CA ARG A 90 8.19 15.29 1.52
C ARG A 90 7.69 16.73 1.58
N LEU A 91 6.46 16.96 1.10
CA LEU A 91 5.80 18.26 1.07
C LEU A 91 5.19 18.66 2.43
N ASP A 92 4.69 17.68 3.19
CA ASP A 92 4.17 17.87 4.54
C ASP A 92 4.51 16.66 5.42
N PRO A 93 5.60 16.73 6.20
CA PRO A 93 5.98 15.66 7.11
C PRO A 93 4.98 15.40 8.24
N GLY A 94 3.99 16.29 8.45
CA GLY A 94 2.91 16.14 9.41
C GLY A 94 1.66 15.43 8.87
N ASN A 95 1.61 15.13 7.56
CA ASN A 95 0.48 14.41 6.95
C ASN A 95 0.49 12.93 7.37
N ALA A 96 -0.17 12.62 8.48
CA ALA A 96 -0.23 11.26 9.04
C ALA A 96 -0.80 10.23 8.06
N MET A 97 -1.77 10.64 7.24
CA MET A 97 -2.43 9.76 6.29
C MET A 97 -1.53 9.43 5.08
N ALA A 98 -0.57 10.29 4.72
CA ALA A 98 0.43 9.94 3.70
C ALA A 98 1.34 8.79 4.16
N TYR A 99 1.74 8.75 5.44
CA TYR A 99 2.44 7.60 6.01
C TYR A 99 1.57 6.35 6.10
N TRP A 100 0.28 6.50 6.43
CA TRP A 100 -0.69 5.41 6.37
C TRP A 100 -0.80 4.83 4.96
N GLY A 101 -0.88 5.68 3.92
CA GLY A 101 -0.96 5.27 2.53
C GLY A 101 0.31 4.56 2.06
N TRP A 102 1.49 5.06 2.45
CA TRP A 102 2.76 4.38 2.24
C TRP A 102 2.73 2.97 2.84
N ALA A 103 2.37 2.84 4.12
CA ALA A 103 2.27 1.53 4.76
C ALA A 103 1.23 0.63 4.08
N LEU A 104 0.10 1.18 3.62
CA LEU A 104 -0.98 0.42 2.99
C LEU A 104 -0.51 -0.28 1.71
N VAL A 105 0.17 0.44 0.81
CA VAL A 105 0.55 -0.09 -0.51
C VAL A 105 1.71 -1.07 -0.49
N LEU A 106 2.53 -1.04 0.56
CA LEU A 106 3.56 -2.05 0.83
C LEU A 106 3.00 -3.34 1.45
N GLY A 107 1.74 -3.33 1.88
CA GLY A 107 1.04 -4.51 2.37
C GLY A 107 0.62 -5.46 1.25
N PRO A 108 0.08 -6.65 1.61
CA PRO A 108 -0.47 -7.55 0.61
C PRO A 108 -1.73 -6.95 -0.05
N ASN A 109 -1.93 -7.32 -1.31
CA ASN A 109 -3.21 -7.17 -2.01
C ASN A 109 -3.56 -8.50 -2.70
N ILE A 110 -4.73 -8.57 -3.34
CA ILE A 110 -5.23 -9.80 -3.96
C ILE A 110 -4.27 -10.36 -5.04
N ASN A 111 -3.49 -9.50 -5.69
CA ASN A 111 -2.56 -9.86 -6.77
C ASN A 111 -1.13 -10.10 -6.30
N LEU A 112 -0.75 -9.54 -5.15
CA LEU A 112 0.62 -9.54 -4.67
C LEU A 112 0.68 -9.83 -3.18
N PRO A 113 1.20 -11.01 -2.76
CA PRO A 113 1.52 -11.22 -1.36
C PRO A 113 2.60 -10.22 -0.91
N MET A 114 2.58 -9.88 0.37
CA MET A 114 3.56 -8.99 0.96
C MET A 114 4.96 -9.57 0.81
N GLN A 115 5.87 -8.79 0.25
CA GLN A 115 7.26 -9.19 0.09
C GLN A 115 8.03 -8.99 1.40
N SER A 116 8.99 -9.87 1.70
CA SER A 116 9.76 -9.79 2.95
C SER A 116 10.57 -8.50 3.06
N TYR A 117 11.14 -8.02 1.94
CA TYR A 117 12.02 -6.86 1.89
C TYR A 117 11.31 -5.52 2.14
N VAL A 118 9.97 -5.45 2.09
CA VAL A 118 9.22 -4.21 2.38
C VAL A 118 8.68 -4.16 3.81
N ARG A 119 8.87 -5.23 4.60
CA ARG A 119 8.23 -5.37 5.92
C ARG A 119 8.66 -4.29 6.90
N GLU A 120 9.95 -4.00 6.94
CA GLU A 120 10.53 -2.95 7.80
C GLU A 120 9.99 -1.58 7.39
N GLN A 121 10.08 -1.23 6.11
CA GLN A 121 9.60 0.06 5.59
C GLN A 121 8.10 0.27 5.82
N ALA A 122 7.27 -0.77 5.68
CA ALA A 122 5.84 -0.69 5.97
C ALA A 122 5.57 -0.48 7.47
N PHE A 123 6.31 -1.18 8.34
CA PHE A 123 6.20 -1.04 9.78
C PHE A 123 6.62 0.36 10.24
N GLU A 124 7.75 0.87 9.75
CA GLU A 124 8.23 2.22 10.05
C GLU A 124 7.23 3.30 9.63
N ALA A 125 6.68 3.20 8.41
CA ALA A 125 5.69 4.15 7.92
C ALA A 125 4.45 4.18 8.83
N ILE A 126 3.90 3.02 9.21
CA ILE A 126 2.72 3.02 10.10
C ILE A 126 3.04 3.52 11.52
N GLN A 127 4.26 3.31 12.03
CA GLN A 127 4.67 3.90 13.31
C GLN A 127 4.75 5.42 13.24
N LYS A 128 5.25 5.99 12.13
CA LYS A 128 5.24 7.44 11.91
C LYS A 128 3.82 8.00 11.86
N ALA A 129 2.91 7.31 11.17
CA ALA A 129 1.48 7.67 11.16
C ALA A 129 0.88 7.65 12.58
N SER A 130 1.14 6.57 13.34
CA SER A 130 0.63 6.38 14.71
C SER A 130 1.09 7.49 15.66
N ALA A 131 2.35 7.94 15.55
CA ALA A 131 2.89 9.04 16.34
C ALA A 131 2.16 10.39 16.12
N LEU A 132 1.50 10.56 14.97
CA LEU A 132 0.79 11.78 14.58
C LEU A 132 -0.72 11.74 14.86
N THR A 133 -1.26 10.62 15.38
CA THR A 133 -2.71 10.42 15.59
C THR A 133 -3.39 11.49 16.44
N ARG A 134 -2.66 12.15 17.34
CA ARG A 134 -3.20 13.25 18.18
C ARG A 134 -3.43 14.55 17.42
N LEU A 135 -2.90 14.67 16.21
CA LEU A 135 -2.93 15.89 15.39
C LEU A 135 -3.95 15.81 14.25
N VAL A 136 -4.62 14.67 14.08
CA VAL A 136 -5.56 14.41 12.98
C VAL A 136 -6.98 14.21 13.49
N SER A 137 -7.94 14.15 12.57
CA SER A 137 -9.32 13.85 12.93
C SER A 137 -9.47 12.47 13.56
N LYS A 138 -10.53 12.26 14.35
CA LYS A 138 -10.86 10.94 14.92
C LYS A 138 -11.05 9.87 13.83
N ARG A 139 -11.55 10.27 12.65
CA ARG A 139 -11.72 9.39 11.48
C ARG A 139 -10.36 8.87 11.01
N GLU A 140 -9.41 9.77 10.76
CA GLU A 140 -8.06 9.42 10.30
C GLU A 140 -7.29 8.60 11.34
N ALA A 141 -7.38 8.97 12.61
CA ALA A 141 -6.79 8.18 13.70
C ALA A 141 -7.31 6.74 13.69
N ALA A 142 -8.61 6.52 13.43
CA ALA A 142 -9.18 5.18 13.33
C ALA A 142 -8.61 4.36 12.15
N TYR A 143 -8.36 4.98 10.99
CA TYR A 143 -7.69 4.30 9.85
C TYR A 143 -6.27 3.88 10.20
N ILE A 144 -5.53 4.76 10.88
CA ILE A 144 -4.16 4.51 11.33
C ILE A 144 -4.13 3.39 12.37
N ASP A 145 -5.02 3.44 13.36
CA ASP A 145 -5.15 2.42 14.40
C ASP A 145 -5.50 1.06 13.81
N ALA A 146 -6.40 1.02 12.82
CA ALA A 146 -6.75 -0.22 12.12
C ALA A 146 -5.54 -0.78 11.37
N LEU A 147 -4.85 0.02 10.55
CA LEU A 147 -3.72 -0.45 9.76
C LEU A 147 -2.50 -0.84 10.62
N THR A 148 -2.33 -0.24 11.80
CA THR A 148 -1.30 -0.66 12.77
C THR A 148 -1.44 -2.14 13.13
N ARG A 149 -2.66 -2.69 13.16
CA ARG A 149 -2.89 -4.13 13.43
C ARG A 149 -2.36 -5.04 12.33
N ARG A 150 -2.11 -4.50 11.14
CA ARG A 150 -1.59 -5.23 9.99
C ARG A 150 -0.07 -5.45 10.05
N TYR A 151 0.66 -4.72 10.89
CA TYR A 151 2.12 -4.80 10.94
C TYR A 151 2.64 -5.05 12.34
N SER A 152 3.78 -5.74 12.44
CA SER A 152 4.43 -6.07 13.70
C SER A 152 5.93 -6.25 13.48
N ASN A 153 6.72 -5.85 14.47
CA ASN A 153 8.14 -6.17 14.57
C ASN A 153 8.41 -7.53 15.23
N ASN A 154 7.37 -8.25 15.68
CA ASN A 154 7.51 -9.59 16.23
C ASN A 154 7.74 -10.60 15.10
N ALA A 155 8.94 -11.19 15.07
CA ALA A 155 9.34 -12.18 14.07
C ALA A 155 8.44 -13.44 14.03
N SER A 156 7.77 -13.76 15.14
CA SER A 156 6.86 -14.91 15.25
C SER A 156 5.43 -14.61 14.77
N ALA A 157 5.09 -13.35 14.48
CA ALA A 157 3.77 -13.00 13.99
C ALA A 157 3.58 -13.50 12.55
N THR A 158 2.55 -14.32 12.33
CA THR A 158 2.25 -14.84 10.99
C THR A 158 1.48 -13.81 10.17
N ARG A 159 1.72 -13.81 8.85
CA ARG A 159 1.09 -12.88 7.91
C ARG A 159 -0.44 -13.02 7.93
N ALA A 160 -0.93 -14.26 7.92
CA ALA A 160 -2.36 -14.57 8.04
C ALA A 160 -3.01 -14.00 9.31
N LYS A 161 -2.34 -14.08 10.46
CA LYS A 161 -2.88 -13.53 11.72
C LYS A 161 -2.95 -12.00 11.68
N LEU A 162 -1.91 -11.36 11.14
CA LEU A 162 -1.86 -9.90 11.02
C LEU A 162 -2.89 -9.36 10.00
N ASP A 163 -3.13 -10.06 8.88
CA ASP A 163 -4.18 -9.67 7.92
C ASP A 163 -5.58 -9.85 8.51
N LYS A 164 -5.81 -10.93 9.27
CA LYS A 164 -7.06 -11.12 10.03
C LYS A 164 -7.28 -9.99 11.04
N ASN A 165 -6.25 -9.62 11.81
CA ASN A 165 -6.36 -8.53 12.79
C ASN A 165 -6.71 -7.19 12.11
N TYR A 166 -6.16 -6.93 10.91
CA TYR A 166 -6.51 -5.75 10.13
C TYR A 166 -7.97 -5.77 9.66
N ALA A 167 -8.44 -6.88 9.10
CA ALA A 167 -9.84 -7.01 8.68
C ALA A 167 -10.82 -6.85 9.85
N GLU A 168 -10.50 -7.41 11.02
CA GLU A 168 -11.28 -7.23 12.26
C GLU A 168 -11.30 -5.77 12.73
N ALA A 169 -10.16 -5.07 12.65
CA ALA A 169 -10.06 -3.67 13.01
C ALA A 169 -10.83 -2.76 12.03
N MET A 170 -10.78 -3.05 10.73
CA MET A 170 -11.58 -2.35 9.71
C MET A 170 -13.08 -2.56 9.95
N ALA A 171 -13.51 -3.76 10.36
CA ALA A 171 -14.90 -3.97 10.77
C ALA A 171 -15.30 -3.07 11.96
N GLY A 172 -14.38 -2.86 12.91
CA GLY A 172 -14.56 -1.91 14.02
C GLY A 172 -14.66 -0.46 13.57
N LEU A 173 -13.86 -0.08 12.58
CA LEU A 173 -13.90 1.25 11.97
C LEU A 173 -15.25 1.47 11.27
N VAL A 174 -15.70 0.54 10.42
CA VAL A 174 -17.01 0.61 9.76
C VAL A 174 -18.15 0.75 10.75
N ARG A 175 -18.12 0.02 11.89
CA ARG A 175 -19.14 0.19 12.94
C ARG A 175 -19.14 1.58 13.58
N SER A 176 -17.97 2.19 13.73
CA SER A 176 -17.83 3.54 14.29
C SER A 176 -18.19 4.64 13.29
N TYR A 177 -18.03 4.36 11.99
CA TYR A 177 -18.24 5.31 10.88
C TYR A 177 -19.05 4.65 9.74
N PRO A 178 -20.34 4.31 9.96
CA PRO A 178 -21.15 3.58 8.97
C PRO A 178 -21.42 4.36 7.67
N GLU A 179 -21.27 5.68 7.72
CA GLU A 179 -21.42 6.57 6.57
C GLU A 179 -20.13 6.75 5.74
N ASP A 180 -19.01 6.21 6.22
CA ASP A 180 -17.72 6.31 5.55
C ASP A 180 -17.58 5.22 4.48
N LEU A 181 -17.80 5.59 3.22
CA LEU A 181 -17.75 4.65 2.09
C LEU A 181 -16.34 4.16 1.78
N ASP A 182 -15.30 4.95 2.07
CA ASP A 182 -13.91 4.51 1.95
C ASP A 182 -13.60 3.41 2.97
N ALA A 183 -14.15 3.53 4.18
CA ALA A 183 -13.97 2.55 5.25
C ALA A 183 -14.58 1.22 4.86
N LEU A 184 -15.81 1.26 4.33
CA LEU A 184 -16.54 0.08 3.89
C LEU A 184 -15.84 -0.58 2.69
N THR A 185 -15.34 0.22 1.74
CA THR A 185 -14.54 -0.27 0.61
C THR A 185 -13.25 -0.94 1.08
N LEU A 186 -12.48 -0.30 1.94
CA LEU A 186 -11.22 -0.87 2.45
C LEU A 186 -11.45 -2.08 3.37
N TYR A 187 -12.60 -2.16 4.06
CA TYR A 187 -13.01 -3.35 4.77
C TYR A 187 -13.27 -4.53 3.82
N GLY A 188 -14.01 -4.32 2.73
CA GLY A 188 -14.20 -5.34 1.69
C GLY A 188 -12.85 -5.82 1.13
N ALA A 189 -11.95 -4.90 0.78
CA ALA A 189 -10.60 -5.24 0.31
C ALA A 189 -9.77 -5.99 1.37
N ALA A 190 -9.90 -5.66 2.65
CA ALA A 190 -9.24 -6.38 3.73
C ALA A 190 -9.75 -7.82 3.87
N LEU A 191 -11.05 -8.05 3.72
CA LEU A 191 -11.64 -9.38 3.69
C LEU A 191 -11.18 -10.19 2.48
N MET A 192 -11.11 -9.57 1.29
CA MET A 192 -10.60 -10.21 0.08
C MET A 192 -9.18 -10.75 0.25
N ASN A 193 -8.34 -10.05 1.02
CA ASN A 193 -6.97 -10.46 1.31
C ASN A 193 -6.86 -11.65 2.29
N LEU A 194 -7.94 -12.05 2.95
CA LEU A 194 -7.94 -13.25 3.81
C LEU A 194 -7.99 -14.55 2.98
N SER A 195 -8.48 -14.47 1.75
CA SER A 195 -8.59 -15.59 0.82
C SER A 195 -8.43 -15.10 -0.63
N PRO A 196 -7.23 -14.60 -1.03
CA PRO A 196 -7.02 -14.01 -2.35
C PRO A 196 -7.44 -14.98 -3.46
N TRP A 197 -8.32 -14.53 -4.35
CA TRP A 197 -8.86 -15.31 -5.48
C TRP A 197 -9.64 -16.58 -5.11
N ASP A 198 -9.96 -16.79 -3.83
CA ASP A 198 -10.62 -18.00 -3.32
C ASP A 198 -11.97 -17.67 -2.66
N TYR A 199 -12.89 -17.09 -3.43
CA TYR A 199 -14.14 -16.51 -2.93
C TYR A 199 -15.37 -17.42 -3.08
N TRP A 200 -15.31 -18.42 -3.94
CA TRP A 200 -16.46 -19.25 -4.28
C TRP A 200 -16.16 -20.73 -4.02
N TYR A 201 -17.17 -21.50 -3.63
CA TYR A 201 -17.07 -22.96 -3.67
C TYR A 201 -17.24 -23.46 -5.11
N GLY A 202 -17.00 -24.76 -5.35
CA GLY A 202 -17.10 -25.35 -6.69
C GLY A 202 -18.51 -25.32 -7.30
N ASP A 203 -19.55 -25.16 -6.47
CA ASP A 203 -20.95 -24.97 -6.90
C ASP A 203 -21.33 -23.49 -7.10
N MET A 204 -20.34 -22.60 -7.08
CA MET A 204 -20.49 -21.14 -7.16
C MET A 204 -21.23 -20.50 -5.98
N SER A 205 -21.46 -21.22 -4.88
CA SER A 205 -21.95 -20.59 -3.65
C SER A 205 -20.85 -19.72 -3.01
N PRO A 206 -21.19 -18.55 -2.43
CA PRO A 206 -20.20 -17.68 -1.80
C PRO A 206 -19.65 -18.30 -0.52
N LYS A 207 -18.34 -18.16 -0.30
CA LYS A 207 -17.75 -18.48 1.02
C LYS A 207 -18.21 -17.45 2.07
N PRO A 208 -18.12 -17.74 3.39
CA PRO A 208 -18.66 -16.85 4.42
C PRO A 208 -18.12 -15.42 4.42
N ASN A 209 -16.89 -15.20 3.98
CA ASN A 209 -16.36 -13.83 3.83
C ASN A 209 -16.81 -13.17 2.53
N THR A 210 -17.11 -13.95 1.49
CA THR A 210 -17.56 -13.46 0.18
C THR A 210 -18.91 -12.76 0.28
N GLU A 211 -19.84 -13.29 1.08
CA GLU A 211 -21.12 -12.59 1.34
C GLU A 211 -20.89 -11.20 1.95
N LYS A 212 -19.93 -11.07 2.87
CA LYS A 212 -19.58 -9.78 3.50
C LYS A 212 -18.86 -8.84 2.53
N ILE A 213 -18.02 -9.38 1.65
CA ILE A 213 -17.32 -8.62 0.60
C ILE A 213 -18.35 -8.02 -0.36
N LEU A 214 -19.27 -8.84 -0.88
CA LEU A 214 -20.34 -8.42 -1.77
C LEU A 214 -21.21 -7.36 -1.09
N ALA A 215 -21.70 -7.63 0.11
CA ALA A 215 -22.53 -6.68 0.86
C ALA A 215 -21.84 -5.32 1.08
N ALA A 216 -20.53 -5.32 1.35
CA ALA A 216 -19.77 -4.09 1.51
C ALA A 216 -19.71 -3.29 0.20
N PHE A 217 -19.33 -3.93 -0.92
CA PHE A 217 -19.18 -3.23 -2.19
C PHE A 217 -20.51 -2.84 -2.83
N GLU A 218 -21.54 -3.69 -2.76
CA GLU A 218 -22.88 -3.39 -3.27
C GLU A 218 -23.48 -2.19 -2.53
N SER A 219 -23.33 -2.10 -1.21
CA SER A 219 -23.77 -0.95 -0.44
C SER A 219 -23.02 0.33 -0.83
N VAL A 220 -21.70 0.26 -1.07
CA VAL A 220 -20.94 1.41 -1.56
C VAL A 220 -21.39 1.83 -2.96
N LEU A 221 -21.57 0.87 -3.88
CA LEU A 221 -21.96 1.15 -5.27
C LEU A 221 -23.40 1.66 -5.39
N GLU A 222 -24.30 1.26 -4.49
CA GLU A 222 -25.65 1.83 -4.40
C GLU A 222 -25.61 3.31 -3.97
N ARG A 223 -24.77 3.63 -2.98
CA ARG A 223 -24.68 4.97 -2.38
C ARG A 223 -23.76 5.93 -3.14
N ALA A 224 -22.74 5.40 -3.80
CA ALA A 224 -21.75 6.11 -4.60
C ALA A 224 -21.31 5.27 -5.80
N PRO A 225 -22.13 5.22 -6.89
CA PRO A 225 -21.85 4.39 -8.08
C PRO A 225 -20.55 4.72 -8.82
N ARG A 226 -19.87 5.82 -8.46
CA ARG A 226 -18.61 6.27 -9.03
C ARG A 226 -17.41 6.10 -8.08
N HIS A 227 -17.57 5.38 -6.97
CA HIS A 227 -16.49 5.15 -6.02
C HIS A 227 -15.41 4.23 -6.64
N PRO A 228 -14.19 4.73 -6.92
CA PRO A 228 -13.21 4.01 -7.72
C PRO A 228 -12.75 2.70 -7.06
N GLY A 229 -12.55 2.68 -5.74
CA GLY A 229 -12.18 1.46 -5.02
C GLY A 229 -13.25 0.36 -5.13
N ALA A 230 -14.51 0.66 -4.79
CA ALA A 230 -15.59 -0.32 -4.90
C ALA A 230 -15.80 -0.82 -6.34
N ILE A 231 -15.73 0.05 -7.35
CA ILE A 231 -15.80 -0.36 -8.77
C ILE A 231 -14.67 -1.33 -9.13
N HIS A 232 -13.46 -1.09 -8.62
CA HIS A 232 -12.31 -1.91 -8.98
C HIS A 232 -12.28 -3.25 -8.23
N TYR A 233 -12.80 -3.31 -7.00
CA TYR A 233 -12.75 -4.52 -6.17
C TYR A 233 -13.96 -5.46 -6.35
N TYR A 234 -15.12 -4.94 -6.75
CA TYR A 234 -16.35 -5.71 -6.98
C TYR A 234 -16.26 -6.54 -8.26
#